data_AF-A0A537VJM1-F1
#
_entry.id   AF-A0A537VJM1-F1
#
_cell.length_a   1.000
_cell.length_b   1.000
_cell.length_c   1.000
_cell.angle_alpha   90.00
_cell.angle_beta   90.00
_cell.angle_gamma   90.00
#
_symmetry.space_group_name_H-M   'P 1'
#
loop_
_entity.id
_entity.type
_entity.pdbx_description
1 polymer ?
#
loop_
_entity_poly.entity_id
_entity_poly.type
_entity_poly.pdbx_seq_one_letter_code
_entity_poly.pdbx_strand_id
1 'polypeptide(L)'
;MNCEQIAPYLPGLAGDEIGAETRRWVDAHVATCDSCRADAARLHGVSAGLVALQERGIEPPAFLEQAILERVDAERHRRYLPVTPMIPAELVRVVSDNRDALAQAAGVALAAGALFALWRRVRSNRPQAAV
;
A
#
# COMPACT_ATOMS: atom_id res chain seq x y z
N MET A 1 26.05 -9.59 -16.80
CA MET A 1 25.40 -8.92 -15.65
C MET A 1 26.50 -8.46 -14.71
N ASN A 2 26.42 -7.22 -14.23
CA ASN A 2 27.44 -6.69 -13.32
C ASN A 2 26.99 -6.87 -11.85
N CYS A 3 27.93 -6.68 -10.92
CA CYS A 3 27.66 -6.85 -9.49
C CYS A 3 26.61 -5.84 -8.98
N GLU A 4 26.59 -4.63 -9.53
CA GLU A 4 25.63 -3.57 -9.15
C GLU A 4 24.18 -3.97 -9.45
N GLN A 5 23.95 -4.67 -10.55
CA GLN A 5 22.64 -5.21 -10.93
C GLN A 5 22.21 -6.37 -10.02
N ILE A 6 23.15 -7.10 -9.43
CA ILE A 6 22.89 -8.28 -8.60
C ILE A 6 22.68 -7.90 -7.14
N ALA A 7 23.41 -6.89 -6.65
CA ALA A 7 23.42 -6.48 -5.24
C ALA A 7 22.03 -6.32 -4.60
N PRO A 8 21.02 -5.72 -5.27
CA PRO A 8 19.67 -5.58 -4.69
C PRO A 8 18.95 -6.92 -4.43
N TYR A 9 19.34 -7.99 -5.12
CA TYR A 9 18.68 -9.29 -5.05
C TYR A 9 19.33 -10.26 -4.06
N LEU A 10 20.55 -9.97 -3.60
CA LEU A 10 21.27 -10.83 -2.66
C LEU A 10 20.57 -11.01 -1.30
N PRO A 11 19.92 -9.99 -0.69
CA PRO A 11 19.15 -10.19 0.54
C PRO A 11 17.97 -11.15 0.33
N GLY A 12 17.21 -10.96 -0.74
CA GLY A 12 16.08 -11.84 -1.07
C GLY A 12 16.53 -13.26 -1.46
N LEU A 13 17.72 -13.41 -2.04
CA LEU A 13 18.33 -14.72 -2.26
C LEU A 13 18.61 -15.46 -0.94
N ALA A 14 19.15 -14.73 0.06
CA ALA A 14 19.50 -15.27 1.37
C ALA A 14 18.29 -15.60 2.26
N GLY A 15 17.15 -14.94 2.02
CA GLY A 15 15.87 -15.19 2.72
C GLY A 15 14.90 -16.13 1.97
N ASP A 16 15.28 -16.62 0.78
CA ASP A 16 14.38 -17.36 -0.13
C ASP A 16 13.11 -16.59 -0.56
N GLU A 17 13.24 -15.28 -0.74
CA GLU A 17 12.14 -14.35 -1.03
C GLU A 17 12.04 -13.95 -2.52
N ILE A 18 12.97 -14.43 -3.36
CA ILE A 18 12.99 -14.13 -4.79
C ILE A 18 12.33 -15.25 -5.62
N GLY A 19 11.60 -14.86 -6.67
CA GLY A 19 10.97 -15.80 -7.60
C GLY A 19 11.99 -16.65 -8.37
N ALA A 20 11.52 -17.81 -8.87
CA ALA A 20 12.37 -18.81 -9.52
C ALA A 20 13.14 -18.28 -10.76
N GLU A 21 12.54 -17.37 -11.53
CA GLU A 21 13.21 -16.74 -12.67
C GLU A 21 14.35 -15.83 -12.22
N THR A 22 14.10 -14.95 -11.25
CA THR A 22 15.10 -14.09 -10.60
C THR A 22 16.26 -14.90 -10.03
N ARG A 23 15.92 -15.96 -9.29
CA ARG A 23 16.89 -16.85 -8.66
C ARG A 23 17.87 -17.45 -9.67
N ARG A 24 17.40 -17.94 -10.83
CA ARG A 24 18.26 -18.59 -11.84
C ARG A 24 19.43 -17.72 -12.29
N TRP A 25 19.19 -16.45 -12.61
CA TRP A 25 20.26 -15.59 -13.12
C TRP A 25 21.12 -15.00 -11.99
N VAL A 26 20.54 -14.77 -10.80
CA VAL A 26 21.33 -14.39 -9.62
C VAL A 26 22.31 -15.51 -9.26
N ASP A 27 21.83 -16.75 -9.19
CA ASP A 27 22.65 -17.94 -8.88
C ASP A 27 23.76 -18.14 -9.92
N ALA A 28 23.45 -17.95 -11.21
CA ALA A 28 24.43 -18.03 -12.29
C ALA A 28 25.57 -17.02 -12.10
N HIS A 29 25.26 -15.78 -11.70
CA HIS A 29 26.30 -14.78 -11.43
C HIS A 29 27.09 -15.13 -10.16
N VAL A 30 26.41 -15.44 -9.05
CA VAL A 30 27.02 -15.80 -7.77
C VAL A 30 27.95 -17.00 -7.90
N ALA A 31 27.64 -17.96 -8.78
CA ALA A 31 28.50 -19.09 -9.08
C ALA A 31 29.86 -18.69 -9.66
N THR A 32 29.94 -17.56 -10.37
CA THR A 32 31.13 -17.11 -11.10
C THR A 32 31.83 -15.89 -10.50
N CYS A 33 31.20 -15.19 -9.55
CA CYS A 33 31.69 -13.94 -8.98
C CYS A 33 31.98 -14.09 -7.49
N ASP A 34 33.26 -14.05 -7.12
CA ASP A 34 33.68 -14.32 -5.74
C ASP A 34 33.24 -13.27 -4.73
N SER A 35 33.16 -11.99 -5.14
CA SER A 35 32.63 -10.94 -4.25
C SER A 35 31.15 -11.14 -3.96
N CYS A 36 30.33 -11.36 -4.98
CA CYS A 36 28.91 -11.63 -4.80
C CYS A 36 28.65 -12.94 -4.05
N ARG A 37 29.51 -13.94 -4.21
CA ARG A 37 29.47 -15.19 -3.42
C ARG A 37 29.74 -14.94 -1.94
N ALA A 38 30.76 -14.14 -1.62
CA ALA A 38 31.08 -13.79 -0.24
C ALA A 38 29.94 -12.97 0.41
N ASP A 39 29.35 -12.03 -0.32
CA ASP A 39 28.24 -11.23 0.16
C ASP A 39 26.96 -12.06 0.37
N ALA A 40 26.63 -12.95 -0.57
CA ALA A 40 25.51 -13.88 -0.43
C ALA A 40 25.70 -14.78 0.80
N ALA A 41 26.89 -15.34 1.00
CA ALA A 41 27.19 -16.19 2.16
C ALA A 41 27.07 -15.42 3.50
N ARG A 42 27.53 -14.16 3.53
CA ARG A 42 27.39 -13.29 4.71
C ARG A 42 25.91 -13.04 5.05
N LEU A 43 25.11 -12.70 4.05
CA LEU A 43 23.68 -12.46 4.22
C LEU A 43 22.94 -13.73 4.65
N HIS A 44 23.31 -14.90 4.09
CA HIS A 44 22.77 -16.19 4.51
C HIS A 44 23.13 -16.53 5.97
N GLY A 45 24.32 -16.15 6.43
CA GLY A 45 24.69 -16.30 7.84
C GLY A 45 23.81 -15.45 8.77
N VAL A 46 23.50 -14.21 8.35
CA VAL A 46 22.60 -13.32 9.10
C VAL A 46 21.17 -13.86 9.10
N SER A 47 20.63 -14.27 7.95
CA SER A 47 19.26 -14.81 7.87
C SER A 47 19.11 -16.07 8.71
N ALA A 48 20.05 -17.00 8.63
CA ALA A 48 20.07 -18.20 9.47
C ALA A 48 20.14 -17.87 10.97
N GLY A 49 20.94 -16.88 11.35
CA GLY A 49 21.03 -16.42 12.74
C GLY A 49 19.71 -15.81 13.26
N LEU A 50 19.00 -15.05 12.41
CA LEU A 50 17.69 -14.49 12.76
C LEU A 50 16.62 -15.59 12.90
N VAL A 51 16.60 -16.57 12.00
CA VAL A 51 15.71 -17.74 12.11
C VAL A 51 15.99 -18.51 13.40
N ALA A 52 17.27 -18.77 13.71
CA ALA A 52 17.63 -19.45 14.94
C ALA A 52 17.22 -18.66 16.20
N LEU A 53 17.26 -17.32 16.18
CA LEU A 53 16.77 -16.50 17.29
C LEU A 53 15.25 -16.58 17.44
N GLN A 54 14.51 -16.65 16.34
CA GLN A 54 13.06 -16.86 16.36
C GLN A 54 12.70 -18.22 16.97
N GLU A 55 13.42 -19.28 16.59
CA GLU A 55 13.22 -20.64 17.12
C GLU A 55 13.52 -20.76 18.63
N ARG A 56 14.38 -19.89 19.18
CA ARG A 56 14.66 -19.86 20.61
C ARG A 56 13.47 -19.45 21.47
N GLY A 57 12.36 -19.00 20.88
CA GLY A 57 11.15 -18.66 21.59
C GLY A 57 11.42 -17.55 22.61
N ILE A 58 11.68 -16.34 22.12
CA ILE A 58 11.74 -15.18 23.00
C ILE A 58 10.34 -14.96 23.56
N GLU A 59 10.14 -15.33 24.82
CA GLU A 59 8.89 -15.09 25.52
C GLU A 59 8.62 -13.57 25.51
N PRO A 60 7.50 -13.12 24.92
CA PRO A 60 7.16 -11.72 24.94
C PRO A 60 6.99 -11.26 26.40
N PRO A 61 7.36 -10.02 26.76
CA PRO A 61 7.11 -9.51 28.10
C PRO A 61 5.63 -9.66 28.46
N ALA A 62 5.33 -10.08 29.68
CA ALA A 62 3.96 -10.43 30.10
C ALA A 62 2.92 -9.31 29.88
N PHE A 63 3.36 -8.06 29.82
CA PHE A 63 2.50 -6.89 29.58
C PHE A 63 2.32 -6.53 28.09
N LEU A 64 3.11 -7.11 27.18
CA LEU A 64 3.14 -6.70 25.77
C LEU A 64 1.82 -6.99 25.07
N GLU A 65 1.24 -8.17 25.30
CA GLU A 65 -0.06 -8.53 24.72
C GLU A 65 -1.15 -7.55 25.14
N GLN A 66 -1.25 -7.28 26.46
CA GLN A 66 -2.21 -6.33 27.00
C GLN A 66 -2.00 -4.91 26.45
N ALA A 67 -0.75 -4.44 26.37
CA ALA A 67 -0.41 -3.13 25.82
C ALA A 67 -0.78 -3.00 24.33
N ILE A 68 -0.59 -4.06 23.53
CA ILE A 68 -1.02 -4.09 22.12
C ILE A 68 -2.55 -4.05 22.03
N LEU A 69 -3.25 -4.85 22.82
CA LEU A 69 -4.71 -4.90 22.82
C LEU A 69 -5.32 -3.56 23.23
N GLU A 70 -4.81 -2.93 24.28
CA GLU A 70 -5.23 -1.58 24.71
C GLU A 70 -4.99 -0.55 23.60
N ARG A 71 -3.86 -0.63 22.89
CA ARG A 71 -3.57 0.31 21.81
C ARG A 71 -4.48 0.11 20.59
N VAL A 72 -4.76 -1.14 20.21
CA VAL A 72 -5.70 -1.49 19.14
C VAL A 72 -7.11 -1.00 19.49
N ASP A 73 -7.52 -1.19 20.74
CA ASP A 73 -8.82 -0.75 21.22
C ASP A 73 -8.92 0.78 21.22
N ALA A 74 -7.91 1.49 21.73
CA ALA A 74 -7.85 2.95 21.67
C ALA A 74 -7.89 3.48 20.22
N GLU A 75 -7.26 2.78 19.27
CA GLU A 75 -7.26 3.16 17.85
C GLU A 75 -8.62 2.90 17.18
N ARG A 76 -9.29 1.80 17.53
CA ARG A 76 -10.70 1.57 17.15
C ARG A 76 -11.59 2.66 17.71
N HIS A 77 -11.45 2.97 18.99
CA HIS A 77 -12.20 4.02 19.69
C HIS A 77 -12.00 5.41 19.05
N ARG A 78 -10.77 5.73 18.62
CA ARG A 78 -10.45 6.97 17.89
C ARG A 78 -10.99 7.00 16.45
N ARG A 79 -11.21 5.85 15.81
CA ARG A 79 -11.82 5.77 14.48
C ARG A 79 -13.35 5.94 14.49
N TYR A 80 -14.00 5.97 15.66
CA TYR A 80 -15.40 6.39 15.77
C TYR A 80 -15.54 7.92 15.82
N LEU A 81 -15.08 8.60 14.76
CA LEU A 81 -15.99 9.61 14.22
C LEU A 81 -17.10 8.80 13.52
N PRO A 82 -18.38 9.03 13.82
CA PRO A 82 -19.47 8.29 13.19
C PRO A 82 -19.60 8.77 11.74
N VAL A 83 -18.67 8.37 10.88
CA VAL A 83 -18.93 8.33 9.46
C VAL A 83 -19.65 7.02 9.27
N THR A 84 -20.98 7.04 9.36
CA THR A 84 -21.79 5.97 8.78
C THR A 84 -21.34 5.88 7.32
N PRO A 85 -20.69 4.80 6.85
CA PRO A 85 -20.58 4.61 5.43
C PRO A 85 -22.01 4.32 4.97
N MET A 86 -22.72 5.37 4.56
CA MET A 86 -23.95 5.30 3.77
C MET A 86 -23.60 4.83 2.35
N ILE A 87 -22.73 3.82 2.25
CA ILE A 87 -22.23 3.27 1.00
C ILE A 87 -22.20 1.75 1.20
N PRO A 88 -23.12 1.02 0.56
CA PRO A 88 -23.09 -0.44 0.52
C PRO A 88 -21.72 -0.95 0.10
N ALA A 89 -21.26 -2.07 0.66
CA ALA A 89 -19.96 -2.66 0.33
C ALA A 89 -19.76 -2.89 -1.18
N GLU A 90 -20.86 -3.16 -1.90
CA GLU A 90 -20.89 -3.29 -3.36
C GLU A 90 -20.42 -2.02 -4.09
N LEU A 91 -20.84 -0.85 -3.60
CA LEU A 91 -20.47 0.45 -4.16
C LEU A 91 -19.00 0.79 -3.89
N VAL A 92 -18.44 0.33 -2.77
CA VAL A 92 -17.01 0.52 -2.45
C VAL A 92 -16.14 -0.23 -3.46
N ARG A 93 -16.53 -1.45 -3.86
CA ARG A 93 -15.83 -2.22 -4.90
C ARG A 93 -15.93 -1.56 -6.27
N VAL A 94 -17.13 -1.12 -6.66
CA VAL A 94 -17.31 -0.44 -7.95
C VAL A 94 -16.47 0.84 -8.00
N VAL A 95 -16.37 1.59 -6.90
CA VAL A 95 -15.57 2.81 -6.81
C VAL A 95 -14.06 2.53 -6.82
N SER A 96 -13.59 1.46 -6.17
CA SER A 96 -12.17 1.09 -6.19
C SER A 96 -11.72 0.64 -7.57
N ASP A 97 -12.53 -0.19 -8.23
CA ASP A 97 -12.17 -0.82 -9.49
C ASP A 97 -12.27 0.16 -10.67
N ASN A 98 -13.04 1.24 -10.50
CA ASN A 98 -13.25 2.27 -11.52
C ASN A 98 -12.73 3.65 -11.06
N ARG A 99 -11.77 3.68 -10.13
CA ARG A 99 -11.26 4.90 -9.49
C ARG A 99 -10.84 5.97 -10.51
N ASP A 100 -10.17 5.57 -11.58
CA ASP A 100 -9.67 6.49 -12.61
C ASP A 100 -10.78 7.03 -13.52
N ALA A 101 -11.82 6.23 -13.78
CA ALA A 101 -13.00 6.64 -14.55
C ALA A 101 -13.92 7.57 -13.74
N LEU A 102 -14.09 7.30 -12.45
CA LEU A 102 -14.92 8.10 -11.56
C LEU A 102 -14.28 9.43 -11.17
N ALA A 103 -12.94 9.49 -11.09
CA ALA A 103 -12.21 10.74 -10.89
C ALA A 103 -12.50 11.75 -12.03
N GLN A 104 -12.68 11.26 -13.26
CA GLN A 104 -13.05 12.10 -14.40
C GLN A 104 -14.54 12.48 -14.37
N ALA A 105 -15.43 11.58 -13.96
CA ALA A 105 -16.88 11.82 -13.90
C ALA A 105 -17.29 12.85 -12.82
N ALA A 106 -16.60 12.86 -11.67
CA ALA A 106 -16.86 13.81 -10.60
C ALA A 106 -16.58 15.26 -11.02
N GLY A 107 -15.55 15.49 -11.85
CA GLY A 107 -15.24 16.80 -12.42
C GLY A 107 -16.34 17.32 -13.35
N VAL A 108 -16.93 16.45 -14.16
CA VAL A 108 -17.99 16.80 -15.12
C VAL A 108 -19.32 17.11 -14.42
N ALA A 109 -19.67 16.36 -13.38
CA ALA A 109 -20.91 16.58 -12.62
C ALA A 109 -20.92 17.92 -11.85
N LEU A 110 -19.78 18.28 -11.24
CA LEU A 110 -19.62 19.56 -10.54
C LEU A 110 -19.65 20.75 -11.51
N ALA A 111 -19.02 20.61 -12.69
CA ALA A 111 -19.05 21.64 -13.72
C ALA A 111 -20.47 21.87 -14.28
N ALA A 112 -21.22 20.78 -14.54
CA ALA A 112 -22.60 20.87 -15.02
C ALA A 112 -23.54 21.50 -13.98
N GLY A 113 -23.39 21.15 -12.70
CA GLY A 113 -24.16 21.75 -11.61
C GLY A 113 -23.90 23.25 -11.43
N ALA A 114 -22.63 23.67 -11.52
CA ALA A 114 -22.25 25.08 -11.45
C ALA A 114 -22.81 25.88 -12.64
N LEU A 115 -22.72 25.34 -13.87
CA LEU A 115 -23.29 25.94 -15.07
C LEU A 115 -24.82 26.06 -14.99
N PHE A 116 -25.51 25.03 -14.50
CA PHE A 116 -26.96 25.06 -14.34
C PHE A 116 -27.42 26.07 -13.28
N ALA A 117 -26.71 26.15 -12.14
CA ALA A 117 -27.00 27.12 -11.09
C ALA A 117 -26.78 28.56 -11.58
N LEU A 118 -25.72 28.79 -12.37
CA LEU A 118 -25.40 30.10 -12.93
C LEU A 118 -26.43 30.52 -14.01
N TRP A 119 -26.83 29.58 -14.87
CA TRP A 119 -27.89 29.81 -15.87
C TRP A 119 -29.25 30.12 -15.21
N ARG A 120 -29.63 29.35 -14.18
CA ARG A 120 -30.87 29.58 -13.41
C ARG A 120 -30.87 30.95 -12.74
N ARG A 121 -29.74 31.39 -12.19
CA ARG A 121 -29.61 32.72 -11.55
C ARG A 121 -29.69 33.87 -12.56
N VAL A 122 -29.09 33.73 -13.74
CA VAL A 122 -29.22 34.72 -14.82
C VAL A 122 -30.65 34.80 -15.34
N ARG A 123 -31.35 33.66 -15.44
CA ARG A 123 -32.74 33.60 -15.88
C ARG A 123 -33.70 34.22 -14.87
N SER A 124 -33.48 34.03 -13.56
CA SER A 124 -34.31 34.65 -12.52
C SER A 124 -34.09 36.15 -12.35
N ASN A 125 -32.90 36.65 -12.71
CA ASN A 125 -32.55 38.07 -12.65
C ASN A 125 -32.88 38.86 -13.93
N ARG A 126 -33.61 38.29 -14.89
CA ARG A 126 -34.18 39.10 -15.97
C ARG A 126 -35.34 39.92 -15.41
N PRO A 127 -35.23 41.25 -15.26
CA PRO A 127 -36.37 42.07 -14.88
C PRO A 127 -37.43 41.94 -15.98
N GLN A 128 -38.67 41.68 -15.59
CA GLN A 128 -39.81 41.99 -16.43
C GLN A 128 -39.76 43.50 -16.69
N ALA A 129 -39.30 43.90 -17.88
CA ALA A 129 -39.61 45.22 -18.37
C ALA A 129 -41.13 45.25 -18.53
N ALA A 130 -41.78 45.98 -17.64
CA ALA A 130 -43.15 46.40 -17.79
C ALA A 130 -43.28 47.18 -19.11
N VAL A 131 -44.09 46.67 -20.04
CA VAL A 131 -45.18 47.36 -20.78
C VAL A 131 -46.10 46.27 -21.33
#